data_AF-A0A7Y0CXV8-F1
#
_entry.id   AF-A0A7Y0CXV8-F1
#
_cell.length_a   1.000
_cell.length_b   1.000
_cell.length_c   1.000
_cell.angle_alpha   90.00
_cell.angle_beta   90.00
_cell.angle_gamma   90.00
#
_symmetry.space_group_name_H-M   'P 1'
#
loop_
_entity.id
_entity.type
_entity.pdbx_description
1 polymer ?
#
loop_
_entity_poly.entity_id
_entity_poly.type
_entity_poly.pdbx_seq_one_letter_code
_entity_poly.pdbx_strand_id
1 'polypeptide(L)'
;MAYPSRPVLEVLPQFRGTASVRQNATQRRRLIEFVAVEYQRGRSLRELAEQTGRTQTAVRRALDQAGVAPRGRGAQPVKST
;
A
#
# COMPACT_ATOMS: atom_id res chain seq x y z
N MET A 1 25.11 -5.45 17.89
CA MET A 1 24.37 -6.49 17.14
C MET A 1 23.61 -5.78 16.03
N ALA A 2 24.02 -5.95 14.76
CA ALA A 2 23.30 -5.35 13.64
C ALA A 2 21.98 -6.12 13.46
N TYR A 3 20.85 -5.44 13.59
CA TYR A 3 19.58 -6.04 13.24
C TYR A 3 19.55 -6.28 11.72
N PRO A 4 19.14 -7.46 11.25
CA PRO A 4 18.99 -7.68 9.82
C PRO A 4 17.94 -6.69 9.29
N SER A 5 18.34 -5.87 8.31
CA SER A 5 17.38 -5.04 7.59
C SER A 5 16.44 -5.95 6.81
N ARG A 6 15.14 -5.66 6.91
CA ARG A 6 14.14 -6.36 6.11
C ARG A 6 14.42 -6.10 4.61
N PRO A 7 14.29 -7.10 3.72
CA PRO A 7 14.37 -6.88 2.28
C PRO A 7 13.24 -5.94 1.81
N VAL A 8 13.62 -4.90 1.06
CA VAL A 8 12.68 -3.98 0.39
C VAL A 8 12.14 -4.66 -0.86
N LEU A 9 10.83 -4.61 -1.08
CA LEU A 9 10.23 -5.19 -2.27
C LEU A 9 10.50 -4.32 -3.51
N GLU A 10 10.72 -4.97 -4.65
CA GLU A 10 10.85 -4.26 -5.93
C GLU A 10 9.50 -3.73 -6.44
N VAL A 11 9.57 -2.58 -7.10
CA VAL A 11 8.43 -2.02 -7.82
C VAL A 11 8.08 -2.93 -8.98
N LEU A 12 6.82 -3.35 -9.04
CA LEU A 12 6.31 -4.23 -10.09
C LEU A 12 6.36 -3.52 -11.46
N PRO A 13 6.70 -4.24 -12.56
CA PRO A 13 6.87 -3.64 -13.88
C PRO A 13 5.70 -2.76 -14.33
N GLN A 14 4.46 -3.15 -14.05
CA GLN A 14 3.26 -2.41 -14.43
C GLN A 14 3.07 -1.06 -13.73
N PHE A 15 3.80 -0.80 -12.64
CA PHE A 15 3.73 0.45 -11.88
C PHE A 15 4.98 1.33 -12.05
N ARG A 16 6.06 0.82 -12.61
CA ARG A 16 7.29 1.59 -12.88
C ARG A 16 6.96 2.82 -13.75
N GLY A 17 7.41 4.00 -13.32
CA GLY A 17 7.16 5.27 -14.02
C GLY A 17 5.71 5.79 -13.99
N THR A 18 4.77 5.08 -13.37
CA THR A 18 3.36 5.52 -13.29
C THR A 18 3.08 6.50 -12.14
N ALA A 19 4.03 6.65 -11.22
CA ALA A 19 3.97 7.55 -10.08
C ALA A 19 4.29 8.99 -10.49
N SER A 20 3.46 9.57 -11.38
CA SER A 20 3.59 10.96 -11.83
C SER A 20 2.45 11.83 -11.30
N VAL A 21 2.65 13.15 -11.31
CA VAL A 21 1.63 14.15 -10.92
C VAL A 21 0.38 14.07 -11.81
N ARG A 22 0.56 13.76 -13.10
CA ARG A 22 -0.53 13.62 -14.08
C ARG A 22 -0.72 12.15 -14.47
N GLN A 23 -1.03 11.30 -13.50
CA GLN A 23 -1.37 9.92 -13.77
C GLN A 23 -2.64 9.84 -14.64
N ASN A 24 -2.63 8.98 -15.67
CA ASN A 24 -3.81 8.80 -16.52
C ASN A 24 -4.92 8.01 -15.76
N ALA A 25 -6.18 8.17 -16.20
CA ALA A 25 -7.33 7.55 -15.53
C ALA A 25 -7.21 6.01 -15.44
N THR A 26 -6.69 5.38 -16.49
CA THR A 26 -6.50 3.92 -16.57
C THR A 26 -5.46 3.41 -15.57
N GLN A 27 -4.32 4.09 -15.45
CA GLN A 27 -3.27 3.78 -14.48
C GLN A 27 -3.79 3.97 -13.06
N ARG A 28 -4.58 5.02 -12.81
CA ARG A 28 -5.20 5.24 -11.50
C ARG A 28 -6.18 4.11 -11.16
N ARG A 29 -7.06 3.71 -12.08
CA ARG A 29 -7.98 2.60 -11.88
C ARG A 29 -7.25 1.29 -11.59
N ARG A 30 -6.22 0.95 -12.38
CA ARG A 30 -5.37 -0.23 -12.15
C ARG A 30 -4.69 -0.23 -10.78
N LEU A 31 -4.22 0.92 -10.32
CA LEU A 31 -3.64 1.06 -8.98
C LEU A 31 -4.68 0.76 -7.89
N ILE A 32 -5.88 1.35 -7.99
CA ILE A 32 -6.96 1.17 -7.02
C ILE A 32 -7.38 -0.30 -6.94
N GLU A 33 -7.63 -0.94 -8.08
CA GLU A 33 -8.01 -2.35 -8.16
C GLU A 33 -6.93 -3.27 -7.58
N PHE A 34 -5.67 -3.07 -7.97
CA PHE A 34 -4.55 -3.86 -7.45
C PHE A 34 -4.38 -3.71 -5.93
N VAL A 35 -4.38 -2.47 -5.44
CA VAL A 35 -4.20 -2.17 -4.01
C VAL A 35 -5.33 -2.79 -3.19
N ALA A 36 -6.57 -2.72 -3.66
CA ALA A 36 -7.72 -3.31 -2.97
C ALA A 36 -7.58 -4.83 -2.83
N VAL A 37 -7.30 -5.52 -3.94
CA VAL A 37 -7.18 -7.00 -3.98
C VAL A 37 -6.03 -7.48 -3.10
N GLU A 38 -4.84 -6.90 -3.29
CA GLU A 38 -3.65 -7.33 -2.55
C GLU A 38 -3.71 -6.94 -1.08
N TYR A 39 -4.31 -5.79 -0.75
CA TYR A 39 -4.61 -5.45 0.64
C TYR A 39 -5.47 -6.55 1.23
N GLN A 40 -6.64 -6.88 0.65
CA GLN A 40 -7.52 -7.94 1.17
C GLN A 40 -6.83 -9.30 1.33
N ARG A 41 -5.88 -9.65 0.45
CA ARG A 41 -5.06 -10.87 0.52
C ARG A 41 -4.08 -10.95 1.68
N GLY A 42 -3.89 -9.87 2.43
CA GLY A 42 -3.00 -9.85 3.61
C GLY A 42 -1.85 -8.87 3.51
N ARG A 43 -1.61 -8.25 2.33
CA ARG A 43 -0.49 -7.32 2.18
C ARG A 43 -0.69 -6.09 3.07
N SER A 44 0.41 -5.66 3.66
CA SER A 44 0.48 -4.43 4.43
C SER A 44 0.55 -3.20 3.53
N LEU A 45 0.18 -2.02 4.08
CA LEU A 45 0.32 -0.74 3.36
C LEU A 45 1.76 -0.48 2.90
N ARG A 46 2.74 -0.94 3.69
CA ARG A 46 4.16 -0.77 3.38
C ARG A 46 4.57 -1.62 2.17
N GLU A 47 4.18 -2.89 2.13
CA GLU A 47 4.50 -3.77 1.00
C GLU A 47 3.84 -3.26 -0.29
N LEU A 48 2.58 -2.81 -0.20
CA LEU A 48 1.88 -2.21 -1.34
C LEU A 48 2.57 -0.93 -1.82
N ALA A 49 3.06 -0.10 -0.90
CA ALA A 49 3.82 1.11 -1.22
C ALA A 49 5.11 0.76 -1.98
N GLU A 50 5.87 -0.21 -1.49
CA GLU A 50 7.09 -0.70 -2.14
C GLU A 50 6.79 -1.28 -3.53
N GLN A 51 5.80 -2.17 -3.66
CA GLN A 51 5.44 -2.82 -4.92
C GLN A 51 4.85 -1.88 -5.98
N THR A 52 4.17 -0.81 -5.56
CA THR A 52 3.55 0.17 -6.47
C THR A 52 4.41 1.41 -6.71
N GLY A 53 5.55 1.52 -6.00
CA GLY A 53 6.38 2.73 -6.02
C GLY A 53 5.66 3.96 -5.46
N ARG A 54 4.72 3.77 -4.53
CA ARG A 54 3.90 4.83 -3.93
C ARG A 54 4.24 5.04 -2.48
N THR A 55 3.84 6.19 -1.94
CA THR A 55 3.84 6.40 -0.49
C THR A 55 2.69 5.61 0.15
N GLN A 56 2.84 5.24 1.43
CA GLN A 56 1.75 4.58 2.18
C GLN A 56 0.48 5.44 2.23
N THR A 57 0.64 6.77 2.25
CA THR A 57 -0.48 7.73 2.15
C THR A 57 -1.22 7.61 0.82
N ALA A 58 -0.50 7.46 -0.30
CA ALA A 58 -1.12 7.26 -1.60
C ALA A 58 -1.83 5.90 -1.70
N VAL A 59 -1.26 4.85 -1.11
CA VAL A 59 -1.93 3.53 -1.00
C VAL A 59 -3.21 3.64 -0.17
N ARG A 60 -3.18 4.34 0.97
CA ARG A 60 -4.37 4.57 1.80
C ARG A 60 -5.47 5.29 1.02
N ARG A 61 -5.12 6.37 0.31
CA ARG A 61 -6.08 7.08 -0.55
C ARG A 61 -6.65 6.19 -1.65
N ALA A 62 -5.87 5.26 -2.19
CA ALA A 62 -6.37 4.30 -3.17
C ALA A 62 -7.35 3.29 -2.55
N LEU A 63 -7.10 2.83 -1.32
CA LEU A 63 -8.06 2.00 -0.56
C LEU A 63 -9.36 2.75 -0.25
N ASP A 64 -9.26 4.02 0.16
CA ASP A 64 -10.43 4.87 0.41
C ASP A 64 -11.27 5.01 -0.88
N GLN A 65 -10.61 5.18 -2.03
CA GLN A 65 -11.27 5.23 -3.34
C GLN A 65 -11.88 3.90 -3.79
N ALA A 66 -11.31 2.78 -3.35
CA ALA A 66 -11.87 1.45 -3.56
C ALA A 66 -13.03 1.11 -2.60
N GLY A 67 -13.30 1.96 -1.59
CA GLY A 67 -14.26 1.67 -0.54
C GLY A 67 -13.83 0.56 0.41
N VAL A 68 -12.52 0.27 0.50
CA VAL A 68 -12.00 -0.80 1.37
C VAL A 68 -11.80 -0.26 2.78
N ALA A 69 -12.54 -0.82 3.73
CA ALA A 69 -12.40 -0.46 5.13
C ALA A 69 -10.99 -0.79 5.66
N PRO A 70 -10.36 0.08 6.47
CA PRO A 70 -9.10 -0.22 7.12
C PRO A 70 -9.25 -1.45 8.02
N ARG A 71 -8.24 -2.32 8.02
CA ARG A 71 -8.10 -3.34 9.06
C ARG A 71 -8.06 -2.67 10.43
N GLY A 72 -8.70 -3.30 11.41
CA GLY A 72 -8.62 -2.89 12.81
C GLY A 72 -7.17 -2.61 13.22
N ARG A 73 -6.97 -1.60 14.05
CA ARG A 73 -5.64 -1.20 14.51
C ARG A 73 -4.96 -2.39 15.19
N GLY A 74 -3.72 -2.69 14.80
CA GLY A 74 -2.88 -3.69 15.47
C GLY A 74 -2.32 -3.13 16.78
N ALA A 75 -2.26 -4.00 17.79
CA ALA A 75 -2.10 -3.74 19.24
C ALA A 75 -3.34 -3.10 19.89
N GLN A 76 -3.98 -3.86 20.77
CA GLN A 76 -4.98 -3.34 21.70
C GLN A 76 -4.33 -2.24 22.54
N PRO A 77 -5.04 -1.13 22.86
CA PRO A 77 -4.51 -0.14 23.77
C PRO A 77 -4.13 -0.82 25.09
N VAL A 78 -2.89 -0.63 25.52
CA VAL A 78 -2.42 -1.10 26.83
C VAL A 78 -3.29 -0.41 27.89
N LYS A 79 -4.05 -1.20 28.66
CA LYS A 79 -4.78 -0.68 29.81
C LYS A 79 -3.75 -0.34 30.88
N SER A 80 -3.45 0.93 31.06
CA SER A 80 -2.78 1.40 32.28
C SER A 80 -3.76 1.22 33.44
N THR A 81 -3.40 0.35 34.39
CA THR A 81 -4.05 0.24 35.71
C THR A 81 -3.16 0.92 36.73
#